data_AF-A0A3B9DSN1-F1
#
_entry.id   AF-A0A3B9DSN1-F1
#
_cell.length_a   1.000
_cell.length_b   1.000
_cell.length_c   1.000
_cell.angle_alpha   90.00
_cell.angle_beta   90.00
_cell.angle_gamma   90.00
#
_symmetry.space_group_name_H-M   'P 1'
#
loop_
_entity.id
_entity.type
_entity.pdbx_description
1 polymer ?
#
loop_
_entity_poly.entity_id
_entity_poly.type
_entity_poly.pdbx_seq_one_letter_code
_entity_poly.pdbx_strand_id
1 'polypeptide(L)'
;MASGIVPTLGRRRWMVALGVSFLALLALALVPAFLEQQEDALERELAVFSLARPMFQGIQNAHLQEMRLVERYVNSGDSSLITLYTDLVPRGARLLDSLGVVVSGMAPSYSVELSQVERGARDWRTLHSLLMEGPL
;
A
#
# COMPACT_ATOMS: atom_id res chain seq x y z
N MET A 1 -29.49 -65.14 -29.27
CA MET A 1 -29.92 -63.94 -28.52
C MET A 1 -29.36 -64.03 -27.11
N ALA A 2 -28.23 -63.39 -26.84
CA ALA A 2 -27.67 -63.29 -25.49
C ALA A 2 -27.92 -61.87 -25.00
N SER A 3 -28.83 -61.73 -24.04
CA SER A 3 -29.13 -60.45 -23.41
C SER A 3 -27.93 -60.06 -22.54
N GLY A 4 -27.15 -59.09 -23.01
CA GLY A 4 -26.02 -58.53 -22.28
C GLY A 4 -26.52 -57.76 -21.06
N ILE A 5 -26.61 -58.44 -19.92
CA ILE A 5 -26.84 -57.79 -18.63
C ILE A 5 -25.58 -57.00 -18.30
N VAL A 6 -25.56 -55.72 -18.65
CA VAL A 6 -24.58 -54.78 -18.13
C VAL A 6 -24.81 -54.74 -16.61
N PRO A 7 -23.81 -55.08 -15.77
CA PRO A 7 -23.99 -55.05 -14.33
C PRO A 7 -24.36 -53.62 -13.93
N THR A 8 -25.53 -53.47 -13.30
CA THR A 8 -26.10 -52.18 -12.90
C THR A 8 -25.14 -51.35 -12.03
N LEU A 9 -24.27 -52.02 -11.28
CA LEU A 9 -23.16 -51.46 -10.50
C LEU A 9 -22.08 -50.77 -11.37
N GLY A 10 -21.78 -51.30 -12.55
CA GLY A 10 -20.84 -50.69 -13.50
C GLY A 10 -21.43 -49.40 -14.07
N ARG A 11 -22.69 -49.41 -14.49
CA ARG A 11 -23.38 -48.25 -15.08
C ARG A 11 -23.45 -47.06 -14.10
N ARG A 12 -23.73 -47.32 -12.81
CA ARG A 12 -23.76 -46.27 -11.77
C ARG A 12 -22.37 -45.67 -11.52
N ARG A 13 -21.32 -46.49 -11.49
CA ARG A 13 -19.93 -46.01 -11.36
C ARG A 13 -19.48 -45.16 -12.55
N TRP A 14 -19.83 -45.54 -13.77
CA TRP A 14 -19.53 -44.75 -14.97
C TRP A 14 -20.27 -43.41 -14.99
N MET A 15 -21.54 -43.38 -14.60
CA MET A 15 -22.31 -42.12 -14.50
C MET A 15 -21.73 -41.18 -13.44
N VAL A 16 -21.29 -41.71 -12.29
CA VAL A 16 -20.62 -40.91 -11.25
C VAL A 16 -19.27 -40.38 -11.77
N ALA A 17 -18.46 -41.21 -12.42
CA ALA A 17 -17.18 -40.78 -12.98
C ALA A 17 -17.35 -39.69 -14.05
N LEU A 18 -18.36 -39.81 -14.91
CA LEU A 18 -18.74 -38.78 -15.89
C LEU A 18 -19.20 -37.49 -15.21
N GLY A 19 -20.04 -37.58 -14.18
CA GLY A 19 -20.47 -36.41 -13.40
C GLY A 19 -19.31 -35.69 -12.72
N VAL A 20 -18.39 -36.44 -12.10
CA VAL A 20 -17.18 -35.87 -11.47
C VAL A 20 -16.25 -35.24 -12.51
N SER A 21 -16.06 -35.90 -13.65
CA SER A 21 -15.23 -35.37 -14.74
C SER A 21 -15.84 -34.10 -15.34
N PHE A 22 -17.16 -34.06 -15.50
CA PHE A 22 -17.87 -32.88 -15.98
C PHE A 22 -17.77 -31.73 -14.98
N LEU A 23 -17.95 -31.98 -13.68
CA LEU A 23 -17.76 -30.97 -12.64
C LEU A 23 -16.32 -30.45 -12.59
N ALA A 24 -15.32 -31.32 -12.77
CA ALA A 24 -13.92 -30.93 -12.85
C ALA A 24 -13.64 -30.03 -14.06
N LEU A 25 -14.22 -30.35 -15.23
CA LEU A 25 -14.13 -29.50 -16.42
C LEU A 25 -14.84 -28.17 -16.24
N LEU A 26 -15.98 -28.16 -15.55
CA LEU A 26 -16.72 -26.94 -15.24
C LEU A 26 -15.95 -26.04 -14.27
N ALA A 27 -15.34 -26.63 -13.24
CA ALA A 27 -14.44 -25.92 -12.33
C ALA A 27 -13.22 -25.35 -13.09
N LEU A 28 -12.61 -26.14 -13.98
CA LEU A 28 -11.48 -25.69 -14.79
C LEU A 28 -11.88 -24.56 -15.75
N ALA A 29 -13.09 -24.59 -16.30
CA ALA A 29 -13.62 -23.52 -17.14
C ALA A 29 -13.91 -22.21 -16.38
N LEU A 30 -14.08 -22.27 -15.05
CA LEU A 30 -14.22 -21.08 -14.20
C LEU A 30 -12.87 -20.46 -13.81
N VAL A 31 -11.76 -21.21 -13.90
CA VAL A 31 -10.42 -20.71 -13.53
C VAL A 31 -10.05 -19.43 -14.28
N PRO A 32 -10.24 -19.30 -15.61
CA PRO A 32 -9.89 -18.07 -16.34
C PRO A 32 -10.62 -16.84 -15.80
N ALA A 33 -11.94 -16.93 -15.59
CA ALA A 33 -12.73 -15.81 -15.08
C ALA A 33 -12.33 -15.43 -13.65
N PHE A 34 -11.99 -16.43 -12.81
CA PHE A 34 -11.47 -16.17 -11.47
C PHE A 34 -10.11 -15.47 -11.51
N LEU A 35 -9.21 -15.89 -12.42
CA LEU A 35 -7.90 -15.27 -12.58
C LEU A 35 -8.00 -13.83 -13.10
N GLU A 36 -8.83 -13.58 -14.12
CA GLU A 36 -9.10 -12.22 -14.63
C GLU A 36 -9.61 -11.29 -13.52
N GLN A 37 -10.51 -11.78 -12.66
CA GLN A 37 -11.03 -10.98 -11.55
C GLN A 37 -9.96 -10.68 -10.48
N GLN A 38 -9.02 -11.59 -10.25
CA GLN A 38 -7.89 -11.36 -9.34
C GLN A 38 -6.85 -10.42 -9.96
N GLU A 39 -6.59 -10.55 -11.26
CA GLU A 39 -5.69 -9.68 -12.00
C GLU A 39 -6.21 -8.24 -12.01
N ASP A 40 -7.49 -8.02 -12.32
CA ASP A 40 -8.15 -6.71 -12.25
C ASP A 40 -8.08 -6.09 -10.84
N ALA A 41 -8.23 -6.91 -9.79
CA ALA A 41 -8.13 -6.45 -8.41
C ALA A 41 -6.69 -6.02 -8.07
N LEU A 42 -5.69 -6.83 -8.46
CA LEU A 42 -4.27 -6.54 -8.28
C LEU A 42 -3.83 -5.31 -9.08
N GLU A 43 -4.28 -5.16 -10.33
CA GLU A 43 -3.98 -3.99 -11.16
C GLU A 43 -4.52 -2.71 -10.53
N ARG A 44 -5.73 -2.74 -9.97
CA ARG A 44 -6.30 -1.59 -9.24
C ARG A 44 -5.49 -1.24 -8.01
N GLU A 45 -5.10 -2.22 -7.21
CA GLU A 45 -4.23 -1.97 -6.05
C GLU A 45 -2.87 -1.40 -6.48
N LEU A 46 -2.23 -1.99 -7.50
CA LEU A 46 -0.96 -1.54 -8.05
C LEU A 46 -1.01 -0.11 -8.60
N ALA A 47 -2.10 0.25 -9.31
CA ALA A 47 -2.30 1.60 -9.82
C ALA A 47 -2.33 2.62 -8.66
N VAL A 48 -3.01 2.29 -7.57
CA VAL A 48 -3.10 3.14 -6.38
C VAL A 48 -1.76 3.22 -5.64
N PHE A 49 -1.03 2.11 -5.51
CA PHE A 49 0.34 2.11 -4.97
C PHE A 49 1.33 2.93 -5.81
N SER A 50 1.20 2.90 -7.13
CA SER A 50 2.09 3.63 -8.04
C SER A 50 2.00 5.14 -7.83
N LEU A 51 0.83 5.65 -7.43
CA LEU A 51 0.59 7.06 -7.09
C LEU A 51 1.22 7.43 -5.75
N ALA A 52 1.14 6.54 -4.76
CA ALA A 52 1.68 6.78 -3.41
C ALA A 52 3.21 6.66 -3.35
N ARG A 53 3.82 5.76 -4.13
CA ARG A 53 5.27 5.49 -4.12
C ARG A 53 6.18 6.73 -4.28
N PRO A 54 5.98 7.63 -5.26
CA PRO A 54 6.80 8.84 -5.37
C PRO A 54 6.60 9.79 -4.18
N MET A 55 5.41 9.81 -3.58
CA MET A 55 5.12 10.63 -2.40
C MET A 55 5.90 10.15 -1.18
N PHE A 56 5.97 8.83 -0.95
CA PHE A 56 6.79 8.26 0.13
C PHE A 56 8.27 8.64 0.01
N GLN A 57 8.84 8.57 -1.20
CA GLN A 57 10.21 9.03 -1.43
C GLN A 57 10.36 10.53 -1.15
N GLY A 58 9.38 11.34 -1.56
CA GLY A 58 9.34 12.77 -1.25
C GLY A 58 9.33 13.06 0.25
N ILE A 59 8.51 12.34 1.01
CA ILE A 59 8.39 12.48 2.48
C ILE A 59 9.72 12.10 3.15
N GLN A 60 10.32 10.96 2.78
CA GLN A 60 11.61 10.53 3.30
C GLN A 60 12.72 11.55 3.01
N ASN A 61 12.76 12.07 1.77
CA ASN A 61 13.74 13.08 1.38
C ASN A 61 13.56 14.39 2.15
N ALA A 62 12.32 14.85 2.34
CA ALA A 62 12.02 16.03 3.14
C ALA A 62 12.49 15.84 4.59
N HIS A 63 12.19 14.70 5.20
CA HIS A 63 12.64 14.38 6.55
C HIS A 63 14.17 14.34 6.69
N LEU A 64 14.88 13.71 5.74
CA LEU A 64 16.35 13.69 5.70
C LEU A 64 16.96 15.09 5.51
N GLN A 65 16.27 16.00 4.82
CA GLN A 65 16.69 17.40 4.73
C GLN A 65 16.43 18.15 6.03
N GLU A 66 15.27 17.93 6.68
CA GLU A 66 14.95 18.50 8.01
C GLU A 66 16.04 18.12 9.03
N MET A 67 16.40 16.82 9.12
CA MET A 67 17.45 16.33 10.02
C MET A 67 18.82 16.98 9.74
N ARG A 68 19.22 17.07 8.46
CA ARG A 68 20.50 17.67 8.09
C ARG A 68 20.59 19.17 8.42
N LEU A 69 19.48 19.89 8.31
CA LEU A 69 19.45 21.31 8.66
C LEU A 69 19.59 21.50 10.18
N VAL A 70 18.87 20.70 10.97
CA VAL A 70 19.01 20.70 12.43
C VAL A 70 20.44 20.36 12.83
N GLU A 71 21.02 19.29 12.30
CA GLU A 71 22.40 18.88 12.60
C GLU A 71 23.41 19.99 12.28
N ARG A 72 23.30 20.61 11.10
CA ARG A 72 24.19 21.71 10.71
C ARG A 72 24.00 22.93 11.59
N TYR A 73 22.77 23.24 11.98
CA TYR A 73 22.49 24.37 12.87
C TYR A 73 23.11 24.13 14.24
N VAL A 74 22.90 22.96 14.85
CA VAL A 74 23.50 22.61 16.15
C VAL A 74 25.03 22.67 16.10
N ASN A 75 25.64 22.26 14.98
CA ASN A 75 27.10 22.24 14.86
C ASN A 75 27.74 23.59 14.52
N SER A 76 27.00 24.52 13.90
CA SER A 76 27.56 25.79 13.40
C SER A 76 27.02 27.04 14.09
N GLY A 77 25.83 26.97 14.69
CA GLY A 77 25.10 28.13 15.18
C GLY A 77 24.59 29.08 14.07
N ASP A 78 24.69 28.69 12.79
CA ASP A 78 24.28 29.54 11.67
C ASP A 78 22.75 29.67 11.59
N SER A 79 22.23 30.83 12.00
CA SER A 79 20.81 31.13 12.05
C SER A 79 20.14 31.16 10.67
N SER A 80 20.88 31.26 9.56
CA SER A 80 20.31 31.14 8.22
C SER A 80 19.68 29.76 7.96
N LEU A 81 20.16 28.73 8.67
CA LEU A 81 19.63 27.37 8.60
C LEU A 81 18.24 27.24 9.24
N ILE A 82 17.90 28.11 10.19
CA ILE A 82 16.54 28.18 10.76
C ILE A 82 15.55 28.57 9.67
N THR A 83 15.85 29.62 8.90
CA THR A 83 14.97 30.06 7.80
C THR A 83 14.77 28.96 6.76
N LEU A 84 15.85 28.27 6.37
CA LEU A 84 15.78 27.13 5.45
C LEU A 84 14.94 25.97 6.01
N TYR A 85 15.02 25.72 7.33
CA TYR A 85 14.21 24.72 8.00
C TYR A 85 12.72 25.11 8.00
N THR A 86 12.40 26.35 8.34
CA THR A 86 11.03 26.87 8.35
C THR A 86 10.38 26.81 6.97
N ASP A 87 11.13 27.05 5.90
CA ASP A 87 10.63 26.92 4.51
C ASP A 87 10.42 25.46 4.09
N LEU A 88 11.24 24.54 4.62
CA LEU A 88 11.21 23.13 4.29
C LEU A 88 10.04 22.38 4.95
N VAL A 89 9.76 22.66 6.23
CA VAL A 89 8.73 21.95 7.02
C VAL A 89 7.35 21.91 6.33
N PRO A 90 6.82 23.03 5.78
CA PRO A 90 5.55 23.02 5.05
C PRO A 90 5.56 22.13 3.81
N ARG A 91 6.72 21.91 3.18
CA ARG A 91 6.85 21.03 2.02
C ARG A 91 6.63 19.57 2.40
N GLY A 92 7.20 19.12 3.52
CA GLY A 92 6.96 17.78 4.04
C GLY A 92 5.50 17.57 4.47
N ALA A 93 4.89 18.58 5.10
CA ALA A 93 3.47 18.53 5.48
C ALA A 93 2.53 18.38 4.27
N ARG A 94 2.74 19.17 3.21
CA ARG A 94 1.94 19.07 1.97
C ARG A 94 2.02 17.69 1.30
N LEU A 95 3.17 17.02 1.39
CA LEU A 95 3.32 15.67 0.85
C LEU A 95 2.55 14.63 1.68
N LEU A 96 2.52 14.78 3.01
CA LEU A 96 1.69 13.94 3.88
C LEU A 96 0.20 14.17 3.63
N ASP A 97 -0.24 15.42 3.51
CA ASP A 97 -1.64 15.75 3.19
C ASP A 97 -2.05 15.15 1.83
N SER A 98 -1.18 15.26 0.83
CA SER A 98 -1.40 14.68 -0.51
C SER A 98 -1.50 13.15 -0.45
N LEU A 99 -0.64 12.52 0.36
CA LEU A 99 -0.68 11.08 0.60
C LEU A 99 -1.98 10.67 1.31
N GLY A 100 -2.49 11.50 2.22
CA GLY A 100 -3.80 11.30 2.86
C GLY A 100 -4.96 11.23 1.87
N VAL A 101 -4.95 12.08 0.83
CA VAL A 101 -5.94 12.02 -0.25
C VAL A 101 -5.85 10.70 -1.00
N VAL A 102 -4.64 10.24 -1.35
CA VAL A 102 -4.45 8.97 -2.07
C VAL A 102 -4.88 7.77 -1.20
N VAL A 103 -4.49 7.77 0.07
CA VAL A 103 -4.79 6.71 1.03
C VAL A 103 -6.28 6.64 1.38
N SER A 104 -7.03 7.75 1.26
CA SER A 104 -8.49 7.73 1.48
C SER A 104 -9.26 6.83 0.51
N GLY A 105 -8.67 6.53 -0.66
CA GLY A 105 -9.20 5.57 -1.62
C GLY A 105 -8.72 4.12 -1.41
N MET A 106 -7.89 3.87 -0.40
CA MET A 106 -7.31 2.55 -0.10
C MET A 106 -8.06 1.83 1.03
N ALA A 107 -7.64 0.59 1.34
CA ALA A 107 -8.13 -0.14 2.50
C ALA A 107 -7.91 0.65 3.81
N PRO A 108 -8.82 0.58 4.79
CA PRO A 108 -8.73 1.37 6.01
C PRO A 108 -7.43 1.19 6.81
N SER A 109 -6.77 0.03 6.71
CA SER A 109 -5.47 -0.23 7.34
C SER A 109 -4.41 0.82 6.97
N TYR A 110 -4.40 1.29 5.72
CA TYR A 110 -3.43 2.29 5.26
C TYR A 110 -3.65 3.66 5.90
N SER A 111 -4.89 4.04 6.20
CA SER A 111 -5.18 5.28 6.94
C SER A 111 -4.63 5.24 8.37
N VAL A 112 -4.67 4.06 9.00
CA VAL A 112 -4.09 3.86 10.34
C VAL A 112 -2.57 3.99 10.28
N GLU A 113 -1.92 3.34 9.32
CA GLU A 113 -0.46 3.45 9.11
C GLU A 113 -0.04 4.89 8.82
N LEU A 114 -0.75 5.60 7.94
CA LEU A 114 -0.48 7.01 7.66
C LEU A 114 -0.60 7.87 8.91
N SER A 115 -1.64 7.67 9.73
CA SER A 115 -1.82 8.43 10.97
C SER A 115 -0.67 8.25 11.97
N GLN A 116 -0.02 7.07 11.98
CA GLN A 116 1.17 6.82 12.80
C GLN A 116 2.38 7.58 12.27
N VAL A 117 2.58 7.59 10.95
CA VAL A 117 3.66 8.35 10.29
C VAL A 117 3.49 9.85 10.53
N GLU A 118 2.28 10.38 10.35
CA GLU A 118 1.96 11.80 10.59
C GLU A 118 2.23 12.19 12.04
N ARG A 119 1.84 11.33 13.00
CA ARG A 119 2.11 11.55 14.43
C ARG A 119 3.60 11.57 14.70
N GLY A 120 4.35 10.58 14.22
CA GLY A 120 5.81 10.52 14.37
C GLY A 120 6.51 11.76 13.79
N ALA A 121 6.10 12.20 12.59
CA ALA A 121 6.63 13.41 11.98
C ALA A 121 6.32 14.68 12.79
N ARG A 122 5.10 14.78 13.34
CA ARG A 122 4.69 15.91 14.18
C ARG A 122 5.45 15.94 15.51
N ASP A 123 5.58 14.80 16.16
CA ASP A 123 6.31 14.67 17.42
C ASP A 123 7.79 15.04 17.23
N TRP A 124 8.42 14.52 16.16
CA TRP A 124 9.78 14.89 15.80
C TRP A 124 9.94 16.39 15.60
N ARG A 125 9.07 17.02 14.81
CA ARG A 125 9.13 18.47 14.56
C ARG A 125 8.91 19.28 15.82
N THR A 126 7.99 18.88 16.69
CA THR A 126 7.73 19.57 17.97
C THR A 126 8.97 19.56 18.86
N LEU A 127 9.66 18.42 18.94
CA LEU A 127 10.89 18.30 19.72
C LEU A 127 12.02 19.19 19.16
N HIS A 128 12.11 19.33 17.84
CA HIS A 128 13.22 20.03 17.19
C HIS A 128 12.93 21.49 16.86
N SER A 129 11.66 21.90 16.81
CA SER A 129 11.28 23.30 16.56
C SER A 129 11.83 24.22 17.64
N LEU A 130 11.88 23.74 18.89
CA LEU A 130 12.48 24.46 20.02
C LEU A 130 13.94 24.84 19.77
N LEU A 131 14.70 24.01 19.03
CA LEU A 131 16.07 24.33 18.65
C LEU A 131 16.10 25.37 17.54
N MET A 132 15.09 25.36 16.67
CA MET A 132 14.99 26.22 15.49
C MET A 132 14.23 27.54 15.78
N GLU A 133 13.90 27.84 17.04
CA GLU A 133 13.31 29.14 17.44
C GLU A 133 14.35 30.26 17.54
N GLY A 134 15.65 29.92 17.44
CA GLY A 134 16.77 30.86 17.53
C GLY A 134 17.07 31.31 18.97
N PRO A 135 18.23 31.94 19.23
CA PRO A 135 18.46 32.59 20.51
C PRO A 135 17.51 33.78 20.69
N LEU A 136 16.82 33.82 21.84
CA LEU A 136 16.07 34.99 22.31
C LEU A 136 16.97 36.22 22.47
#